data_AF-A0A0P0N2A6-F1
#
_entry.id   AF-A0A0P0N2A6-F1
#
_cell.length_a   1.000
_cell.length_b   1.000
_cell.length_c   1.000
_cell.angle_alpha   90.00
_cell.angle_beta   90.00
_cell.angle_gamma   90.00
#
_symmetry.space_group_name_H-M   'P 1'
#
loop_
_entity.id
_entity.type
_entity.pdbx_description
1 polymer ?
#
loop_
_entity_poly.entity_id
_entity_poly.type
_entity_poly.pdbx_seq_one_letter_code
_entity_poly.pdbx_strand_id
1 'polypeptide(L)'
;MVTDKLLRALVALLALSYLGINLAAPLSRFLVAENLVLATAYTAALIGLLKGMRKTSAYLVLLAGFNAGRVSRSIVSPTGELGRLAAEHVPLLALILLVALLALRETLRAMEQG
;
A
#
# COMPACT_ATOMS: atom_id res chain seq x y z
N MET A 1 -19.32 4.19 6.36
CA MET A 1 -19.60 2.82 5.88
C MET A 1 -19.03 2.50 4.50
N VAL A 2 -19.32 3.26 3.43
CA VAL A 2 -18.83 2.95 2.08
C VAL A 2 -17.29 3.07 1.97
N THR A 3 -16.72 4.15 2.51
CA THR A 3 -15.26 4.38 2.52
C THR A 3 -14.49 3.27 3.23
N ASP A 4 -15.01 2.78 4.35
CA ASP A 4 -14.38 1.73 5.16
C ASP A 4 -14.37 0.38 4.43
N LYS A 5 -15.47 0.01 3.77
CA LYS A 5 -15.52 -1.19 2.91
C LYS A 5 -14.55 -1.08 1.74
N LEU A 6 -14.49 0.08 1.07
CA LEU A 6 -13.57 0.32 -0.03
C LEU A 6 -12.11 0.24 0.44
N LEU A 7 -11.76 0.90 1.54
CA LEU A 7 -10.40 0.87 2.10
C LEU A 7 -9.97 -0.57 2.40
N ARG A 8 -10.83 -1.37 3.05
CA ARG A 8 -10.56 -2.79 3.31
C ARG A 8 -10.32 -3.58 2.03
N ALA A 9 -11.16 -3.39 1.02
CA ALA A 9 -11.01 -4.07 -0.27
C ALA A 9 -9.69 -3.70 -0.97
N LEU A 10 -9.32 -2.42 -0.97
CA LEU A 10 -8.07 -1.94 -1.57
C LEU A 10 -6.83 -2.44 -0.80
N VAL A 11 -6.89 -2.49 0.53
CA VAL A 11 -5.81 -3.05 1.36
C VAL A 11 -5.65 -4.56 1.11
N ALA A 12 -6.76 -5.29 0.99
CA ALA A 12 -6.74 -6.71 0.62
C ALA A 12 -6.11 -6.90 -0.77
N LEU A 13 -6.51 -6.07 -1.75
CA LEU A 13 -5.96 -6.09 -3.09
C LEU A 13 -4.44 -5.79 -3.10
N LEU A 14 -3.96 -4.84 -2.28
CA LEU A 14 -2.53 -4.57 -2.13
C LEU A 14 -1.77 -5.78 -1.59
N ALA A 15 -2.27 -6.40 -0.51
CA ALA A 15 -1.65 -7.59 0.06
C ALA A 15 -1.54 -8.72 -0.97
N LEU A 16 -2.63 -8.98 -1.70
CA LEU A 16 -2.65 -9.97 -2.77
C LEU A 16 -1.74 -9.61 -3.94
N SER A 17 -1.62 -8.32 -4.29
CA SER A 17 -0.75 -7.86 -5.37
C SER A 17 0.72 -8.17 -5.06
N TYR A 18 1.17 -7.94 -3.82
CA TYR A 18 2.54 -8.28 -3.43
C TYR A 18 2.84 -9.78 -3.47
N LEU A 19 1.87 -10.61 -3.10
CA LEU A 19 2.00 -12.06 -3.25
C LEU A 19 1.98 -12.47 -4.73
N GLY A 20 1.10 -11.89 -5.53
CA GLY A 20 0.98 -12.17 -6.96
C GLY A 20 2.23 -11.77 -7.74
N ILE A 21 2.87 -10.66 -7.41
CA ILE A 21 4.13 -10.21 -8.03
C ILE A 21 5.24 -11.27 -7.83
N ASN A 22 5.31 -11.91 -6.66
CA ASN A 22 6.28 -12.99 -6.40
C ASN A 22 6.06 -14.23 -7.26
N LEU A 23 4.82 -14.45 -7.76
CA LEU A 23 4.47 -15.59 -8.60
C LEU A 23 4.57 -15.28 -10.09
N ALA A 24 4.33 -14.02 -10.47
CA ALA A 24 4.22 -13.59 -11.87
C ALA A 24 5.57 -13.33 -12.55
N ALA A 25 6.64 -13.07 -11.79
CA ALA A 25 7.94 -12.73 -12.34
C ALA A 25 9.08 -13.42 -11.57
N PRO A 26 10.18 -13.80 -12.27
CA PRO A 26 11.39 -14.25 -11.60
C PRO A 26 12.07 -13.07 -10.91
N LEU A 27 11.98 -13.03 -9.59
CA LEU A 27 12.56 -11.97 -8.76
C LEU A 27 13.80 -12.46 -8.01
N SER A 28 14.67 -11.53 -7.65
CA SER A 28 15.76 -11.83 -6.71
C SER A 28 15.20 -12.21 -5.34
N ARG A 29 15.93 -13.02 -4.57
CA ARG A 29 15.51 -13.43 -3.22
C ARG A 29 15.22 -12.25 -2.29
N PHE A 30 15.96 -11.15 -2.48
CA PHE A 30 15.75 -9.91 -1.72
C PHE A 30 14.38 -9.27 -2.04
N LEU A 31 14.01 -9.17 -3.31
CA LEU A 31 12.72 -8.61 -3.73
C LEU A 31 11.55 -9.49 -3.28
N VAL A 32 11.71 -10.82 -3.32
CA VAL A 32 10.71 -11.75 -2.79
C VAL A 32 10.47 -11.51 -1.30
N ALA A 33 11.56 -11.40 -0.52
CA ALA A 33 11.47 -11.14 0.92
C ALA A 33 10.82 -9.78 1.22
N GLU A 34 11.20 -8.73 0.49
CA GLU A 34 10.60 -7.39 0.63
C GLU A 34 9.09 -7.41 0.36
N ASN A 35 8.66 -8.08 -0.73
CA ASN A 35 7.24 -8.23 -1.05
C ASN A 35 6.48 -9.04 0.00
N LEU A 36 7.08 -10.08 0.58
CA LEU A 36 6.48 -10.84 1.68
C LEU A 36 6.29 -9.98 2.94
N VAL A 37 7.28 -9.14 3.27
CA VAL A 37 7.18 -8.19 4.39
C VAL A 37 6.03 -7.21 4.17
N LEU A 38 5.92 -6.62 2.97
CA LEU A 38 4.83 -5.71 2.62
C LEU A 38 3.46 -6.40 2.64
N ALA A 39 3.36 -7.60 2.06
CA ALA A 39 2.13 -8.39 2.08
C ALA A 39 1.69 -8.70 3.52
N THR A 40 2.63 -9.07 4.38
CA THR A 40 2.37 -9.32 5.81
C THR A 40 1.90 -8.06 6.52
N ALA A 41 2.56 -6.92 6.28
CA ALA A 41 2.20 -5.64 6.89
C ALA A 41 0.79 -5.18 6.47
N TYR A 42 0.44 -5.26 5.18
CA TYR A 42 -0.90 -4.94 4.70
C TYR A 42 -1.96 -5.93 5.21
N THR A 43 -1.61 -7.21 5.35
CA THR A 43 -2.51 -8.21 5.94
C THR A 43 -2.79 -7.92 7.41
N ALA A 44 -1.76 -7.57 8.18
CA ALA A 44 -1.89 -7.15 9.57
C ALA A 44 -2.76 -5.88 9.70
N ALA A 45 -2.56 -4.90 8.80
CA ALA A 45 -3.42 -3.73 8.73
C ALA A 45 -4.87 -4.08 8.39
N LEU A 46 -5.11 -4.97 7.43
CA LEU A 46 -6.46 -5.44 7.08
C LEU A 46 -7.15 -6.06 8.29
N ILE A 47 -6.45 -6.94 9.02
CA ILE A 47 -6.97 -7.53 10.27
C ILE A 47 -7.31 -6.44 11.29
N GLY A 48 -6.45 -5.42 11.44
CA GLY A 48 -6.72 -4.27 12.31
C GLY A 48 -7.98 -3.50 11.92
N LEU A 49 -8.20 -3.26 10.62
CA LEU A 49 -9.42 -2.62 10.12
C LEU A 49 -10.66 -3.47 10.41
N LEU A 50 -10.58 -4.79 10.17
CA LEU A 50 -11.68 -5.72 10.43
C LEU A 50 -12.05 -5.79 11.91
N LYS A 51 -11.06 -5.67 12.80
CA LYS A 51 -11.25 -5.61 14.26
C LYS A 51 -11.67 -4.22 14.77
N GLY A 52 -11.79 -3.22 13.91
CA GLY A 52 -12.16 -1.86 14.30
C GLY A 52 -11.11 -1.13 15.12
N MET A 53 -9.83 -1.48 14.97
CA MET A 53 -8.75 -0.85 15.73
C MET A 53 -8.52 0.59 15.26
N ARG A 54 -8.79 1.56 16.15
CA ARG A 54 -8.71 3.01 15.84
C ARG A 54 -7.38 3.47 15.26
N LYS A 55 -6.26 2.89 15.69
CA LYS A 55 -4.90 3.29 15.26
C LYS A 55 -4.48 2.73 13.89
N THR A 56 -5.25 1.80 13.32
CA THR A 56 -4.87 1.13 12.08
C THR A 56 -4.86 2.07 10.88
N SER A 57 -5.77 3.05 10.82
CA SER A 57 -5.78 4.04 9.74
C SER A 57 -4.50 4.88 9.73
N ALA A 58 -4.03 5.32 10.89
CA ALA A 58 -2.78 6.08 11.00
C ALA A 58 -1.56 5.22 10.59
N TYR A 59 -1.54 3.96 11.02
CA TYR A 59 -0.52 3.00 10.59
C TYR A 59 -0.52 2.82 9.06
N LEU A 60 -1.70 2.70 8.44
CA LEU A 60 -1.83 2.56 6.99
C LEU A 60 -1.32 3.78 6.23
N VAL A 61 -1.51 5.00 6.75
CA VAL A 61 -0.93 6.21 6.15
C VAL A 61 0.58 6.10 6.08
N LEU A 62 1.23 5.71 7.18
CA LEU A 62 2.69 5.58 7.25
C LEU A 62 3.19 4.45 6.34
N LEU A 63 2.56 3.28 6.41
CA LEU A 63 2.93 2.12 5.60
C LEU A 63 2.77 2.41 4.11
N ALA A 64 1.63 2.95 3.69
CA ALA A 64 1.38 3.28 2.29
C ALA A 64 2.26 4.43 1.80
N GLY A 65 2.52 5.45 2.63
CA GLY A 65 3.46 6.53 2.30
C GLY A 65 4.88 6.03 2.06
N PHE A 66 5.40 5.19 2.96
CA PHE A 66 6.71 4.54 2.79
C PHE A 66 6.76 3.73 1.49
N ASN A 67 5.72 2.91 1.26
CA ASN A 67 5.66 2.05 0.08
C ASN A 67 5.52 2.84 -1.23
N ALA A 68 4.75 3.94 -1.23
CA ALA A 68 4.64 4.84 -2.38
C ALA A 68 6.00 5.43 -2.75
N GLY A 69 6.77 5.92 -1.75
CA GLY A 69 8.12 6.44 -1.97
C GLY A 69 9.12 5.38 -2.45
N ARG A 70 8.92 4.11 -2.10
CA ARG A 70 9.70 3.01 -2.65
C ARG A 70 9.34 2.73 -4.11
N VAL A 71 8.04 2.58 -4.42
CA VAL A 71 7.56 2.28 -5.78
C VAL A 71 7.82 3.44 -6.75
N SER A 72 7.79 4.69 -6.28
CA SER A 72 8.05 5.86 -7.12
C SER A 72 9.47 5.86 -7.69
N ARG A 73 10.45 5.29 -7.00
CA ARG A 73 11.84 5.16 -7.49
C ARG A 73 11.97 4.20 -8.68
N SER A 74 10.99 3.32 -8.89
CA SER A 74 10.91 2.46 -10.08
C SER A 74 10.23 3.15 -11.26
N ILE A 75 9.56 4.30 -11.03
CA ILE A 75 8.84 5.07 -12.04
C ILE A 75 9.63 6.29 -12.48
N VAL A 76 10.29 6.99 -11.57
CA VAL A 76 11.09 8.18 -11.85
C VAL A 76 12.51 7.91 -11.39
N SER A 77 13.46 8.03 -12.31
CA SER A 77 14.89 7.91 -12.01
C SER A 77 15.35 9.08 -11.14
N PRO A 78 16.52 8.98 -10.48
CA PRO A 78 17.11 10.11 -9.75
C PRO A 78 17.36 11.36 -10.64
N THR A 79 17.46 11.19 -11.95
CA THR A 79 17.66 12.28 -12.93
C THR A 79 16.34 12.87 -13.44
N GLY A 80 15.18 12.38 -12.96
CA GLY A 80 13.86 12.87 -13.35
C GLY A 80 13.30 12.23 -14.62
N GLU A 81 13.98 11.23 -15.18
CA GLU A 81 13.52 10.50 -16.35
C GLU A 81 12.54 9.39 -15.96
N LEU A 82 11.65 9.02 -16.89
CA LEU A 82 10.78 7.87 -16.68
C LEU A 82 11.63 6.58 -16.66
N GLY A 83 11.52 5.83 -15.57
CA GLY A 83 12.13 4.53 -15.42
C GLY A 83 11.60 3.55 -16.46
N ARG A 84 12.45 2.60 -16.87
CA ARG A 84 12.12 1.58 -17.87
C ARG A 84 10.83 0.80 -17.56
N LEU A 85 10.49 0.64 -16.27
CA LEU A 85 9.32 -0.10 -15.80
C LEU A 85 8.21 0.83 -15.28
N ALA A 86 8.24 2.12 -15.64
CA ALA A 86 7.28 3.11 -15.16
C ALA A 86 5.84 2.68 -15.43
N ALA A 87 5.53 2.26 -16.67
CA ALA A 87 4.19 1.83 -17.05
C ALA A 87 3.66 0.65 -16.22
N GLU A 88 4.55 -0.27 -15.83
CA GLU A 88 4.19 -1.44 -15.02
C GLU A 88 3.96 -1.08 -13.54
N HIS A 89 4.62 -0.05 -13.04
CA HIS A 89 4.57 0.34 -11.63
C HIS A 89 3.56 1.46 -11.33
N VAL A 90 3.15 2.25 -12.32
CA VAL A 90 2.15 3.32 -12.16
C VAL A 90 0.81 2.80 -11.59
N PRO A 91 0.23 1.67 -12.06
CA PRO A 91 -1.02 1.15 -11.49
C PRO A 91 -0.89 0.81 -10.00
N LEU A 92 0.23 0.18 -9.62
CA LEU A 92 0.52 -0.14 -8.22
C LEU A 92 0.68 1.13 -7.37
N LEU A 93 1.41 2.13 -7.88
CA LEU A 93 1.56 3.41 -7.17
C LEU A 93 0.20 4.10 -6.98
N ALA A 94 -0.64 4.14 -8.01
CA ALA A 94 -1.97 4.74 -7.93
C ALA A 94 -2.84 4.05 -6.86
N LEU A 95 -2.80 2.73 -6.80
CA LEU A 95 -3.48 1.94 -5.77
C LEU A 95 -2.96 2.28 -4.36
N ILE A 96 -1.64 2.35 -4.17
CA ILE A 96 -1.02 2.70 -2.88
C ILE A 96 -1.43 4.11 -2.44
N LEU A 97 -1.39 5.09 -3.34
CA LEU A 97 -1.77 6.47 -3.06
C LEU A 97 -3.25 6.57 -2.68
N LEU A 98 -4.12 5.84 -3.37
CA LEU A 98 -5.55 5.80 -3.03
C LEU A 98 -5.77 5.25 -1.61
N VAL A 99 -5.07 4.18 -1.24
CA VAL A 99 -5.10 3.64 0.13
C VAL A 99 -4.58 4.66 1.14
N ALA A 100 -3.48 5.34 0.87
CA ALA A 100 -2.90 6.36 1.75
C ALA A 100 -3.88 7.51 1.99
N LEU A 101 -4.52 8.04 0.94
CA LEU A 101 -5.47 9.15 1.03
C LEU A 101 -6.74 8.77 1.80
N LEU A 102 -7.29 7.58 1.54
CA LEU A 102 -8.45 7.08 2.27
C LEU A 102 -8.13 6.82 3.75
N ALA A 103 -6.97 6.23 4.05
CA ALA A 103 -6.52 6.02 5.42
C ALA A 103 -6.28 7.35 6.16
N LEU A 104 -5.74 8.36 5.47
CA LEU A 104 -5.53 9.70 6.03
C LEU A 104 -6.86 10.35 6.39
N ARG A 105 -7.83 10.32 5.48
CA ARG A 105 -9.18 10.83 5.73
C ARG A 105 -9.82 10.17 6.95
N GLU A 106 -9.73 8.85 7.08
CA GLU A 106 -10.30 8.12 8.23
C GLU A 106 -9.53 8.44 9.54
N THR A 107 -8.22 8.68 9.45
CA THR A 107 -7.41 9.13 10.60
C THR A 107 -7.85 10.50 11.09
N LEU A 108 -7.99 11.46 10.19
CA LEU A 108 -8.41 12.83 10.53
C LEU A 108 -9.81 12.84 11.16
N ARG A 109 -10.76 12.09 10.60
CA ARG A 109 -12.10 11.92 11.17
C ARG A 109 -12.10 11.35 12.58
N ALA A 110 -11.21 10.39 12.84
CA ALA A 110 -11.09 9.79 14.16
C ALA A 110 -10.53 10.80 15.19
N MET A 111 -9.70 11.76 14.76
CA MET A 111 -9.18 12.83 15.61
C MET A 111 -10.24 13.89 15.93
N GLU A 112 -11.15 14.20 15.00
CA GLU A 112 -12.24 15.16 15.23
C GLU A 112 -13.32 14.65 16.21
N GLN A 113 -13.40 13.33 16.42
CA GLN A 113 -14.42 12.67 17.24
C GLN A 113 -13.92 12.26 18.64
N GLY A 114 -12.65 12.50 18.95
CA GLY A 114 -12.01 12.15 20.22
C GLY A 114 -11.79 13.39 21.08
#